data_AF-A0A2P8KPN7-F1
#
_entry.id   AF-A0A2P8KPN7-F1
#
_cell.length_a   1.000
_cell.length_b   1.000
_cell.length_c   1.000
_cell.angle_alpha   90.00
_cell.angle_beta   90.00
_cell.angle_gamma   90.00
#
_symmetry.space_group_name_H-M   'P 1'
#
loop_
_entity.id
_entity.type
_entity.pdbx_description
1 polymer ?
#
loop_
_entity_poly.entity_id
_entity_poly.type
_entity_poly.pdbx_seq_one_letter_code
_entity_poly.pdbx_strand_id
1 'polypeptide(L)'
;MPRTLPTPQQVPAESKPTLDMFTKNIGFTPNMMATFAQSPIAFNSWATLLGSLSKVLDVKTRDSIGLAVSEVNGCDYCLTVHSFTAERMAKMSADEIILARLGHATDPKRHAAVQFARKVIENRGKVSDADLQAVRDAGYTEAHVIEIVALVAMYSLTNFFNNVFDLEKDFPAVAPAGSIRTQPVAPTTSEAESFSQVRTHTYEQE
;
A
#
# COMPACT_ATOMS: atom_id res chain seq x y z
N MET A 1 -9.93 19.20 12.42
CA MET A 1 -9.13 19.30 13.66
C MET A 1 -8.97 17.87 14.13
N PRO A 2 -7.74 17.40 14.41
CA PRO A 2 -7.52 16.03 14.84
C PRO A 2 -8.38 15.70 16.05
N ARG A 3 -8.94 14.49 16.12
CA ARG A 3 -9.70 14.09 17.31
C ARG A 3 -8.75 13.89 18.48
N THR A 4 -9.25 14.10 19.70
CA THR A 4 -8.46 14.01 20.93
C THR A 4 -7.87 12.61 21.10
N LEU A 5 -6.56 12.55 21.32
CA LEU A 5 -5.84 11.30 21.62
C LEU A 5 -6.17 10.82 23.05
N PRO A 6 -6.23 9.50 23.28
CA PRO A 6 -6.43 8.98 24.61
C PRO A 6 -5.21 9.23 25.49
N THR A 7 -5.46 9.51 26.78
CA THR A 7 -4.43 9.45 27.81
C THR A 7 -4.08 7.99 28.13
N PRO A 8 -2.88 7.70 28.67
CA PRO A 8 -2.48 6.34 29.04
C PRO A 8 -3.46 5.65 30.01
N GLN A 9 -4.19 6.41 30.82
CA GLN A 9 -5.19 5.89 31.77
C GLN A 9 -6.47 5.43 31.07
N GLN A 10 -6.75 5.91 29.85
CA GLN A 10 -7.91 5.52 29.05
C GLN A 10 -7.69 4.21 28.27
N VAL A 11 -6.46 3.69 28.23
CA VAL A 11 -6.16 2.38 27.61
C VAL A 11 -6.51 1.26 28.60
N PRO A 12 -7.48 0.37 28.28
CA PRO A 12 -7.84 -0.75 29.15
C PRO A 12 -6.67 -1.71 29.37
N ALA A 13 -6.67 -2.39 30.52
CA ALA A 13 -5.57 -3.25 30.94
C ALA A 13 -5.28 -4.38 29.94
N GLU A 14 -6.32 -4.90 29.29
CA GLU A 14 -6.27 -6.00 28.34
C GLU A 14 -5.58 -5.64 27.01
N SER A 15 -5.45 -4.34 26.70
CA SER A 15 -4.73 -3.86 25.52
C SER A 15 -3.27 -3.58 25.79
N LYS A 16 -2.89 -3.35 27.05
CA LYS A 16 -1.54 -2.88 27.44
C LYS A 16 -0.43 -3.83 27.00
N PRO A 17 -0.51 -5.17 27.19
CA PRO A 17 0.57 -6.06 26.77
C PRO A 17 0.89 -5.95 25.28
N THR A 18 -0.15 -5.93 24.44
CA THR A 18 -0.02 -5.79 22.99
C THR A 18 0.51 -4.40 22.60
N LEU A 19 -0.01 -3.34 23.23
CA LEU A 19 0.42 -1.97 22.96
C LEU A 19 1.89 -1.77 23.33
N ASP A 20 2.28 -2.19 24.53
CA ASP A 20 3.66 -2.09 25.03
C ASP A 20 4.65 -2.86 24.16
N MET A 21 4.24 -4.04 23.64
CA MET A 21 5.04 -4.80 22.67
C MET A 21 5.29 -3.98 21.39
N PHE A 22 4.25 -3.37 20.81
CA PHE A 22 4.42 -2.52 19.63
C PHE A 22 5.26 -1.28 19.94
N THR A 23 5.00 -0.60 21.05
CA THR A 23 5.75 0.57 21.50
C THR A 23 7.24 0.26 21.61
N LYS A 24 7.58 -0.89 22.21
CA LYS A 24 8.97 -1.35 22.32
C LYS A 24 9.61 -1.63 20.96
N ASN A 25 8.88 -2.27 20.05
CA ASN A 25 9.40 -2.64 18.73
C ASN A 25 9.57 -1.45 17.78
N ILE A 26 8.70 -0.45 17.90
CA ILE A 26 8.70 0.76 17.06
C ILE A 26 9.60 1.86 17.67
N GLY A 27 9.72 1.88 19.00
CA GLY A 27 10.46 2.89 19.77
C GLY A 27 9.60 4.06 20.28
N PHE A 28 8.32 4.11 19.90
CA PHE A 28 7.31 5.02 20.44
C PHE A 28 5.92 4.41 20.25
N THR A 29 4.89 4.97 20.88
CA THR A 29 3.50 4.53 20.73
C THR A 29 2.81 5.36 19.64
N PRO A 30 2.44 4.77 18.48
CA PRO A 30 1.70 5.52 17.47
C PRO A 30 0.31 5.95 17.95
N ASN A 31 -0.12 7.14 17.55
CA ASN A 31 -1.45 7.72 17.78
C ASN A 31 -2.56 6.75 17.37
N MET A 32 -2.38 6.06 16.25
CA MET A 32 -3.30 5.01 15.80
C MET A 32 -3.39 3.86 16.79
N MET A 33 -2.25 3.34 17.26
CA MET A 33 -2.25 2.23 18.21
C MET A 33 -2.80 2.65 19.58
N ALA A 34 -2.45 3.84 20.07
CA ALA A 34 -2.99 4.38 21.31
C ALA A 34 -4.52 4.50 21.24
N THR A 35 -5.05 5.04 20.13
CA THR A 35 -6.49 5.19 19.92
C THR A 35 -7.19 3.85 19.75
N PHE A 36 -6.62 2.93 18.97
CA PHE A 36 -7.20 1.62 18.68
C PHE A 36 -7.24 0.74 19.94
N ALA A 37 -6.20 0.83 20.78
CA ALA A 37 -6.07 0.13 22.05
C ALA A 37 -7.18 0.47 23.06
N GLN A 38 -7.98 1.53 22.87
CA GLN A 38 -9.18 1.77 23.68
C GLN A 38 -10.23 0.63 23.55
N SER A 39 -10.19 -0.15 22.46
CA SER A 39 -10.99 -1.37 22.30
C SER A 39 -10.09 -2.60 22.35
N PRO A 40 -10.05 -3.33 23.47
CA PRO A 40 -9.18 -4.52 23.60
C PRO A 40 -9.52 -5.61 22.61
N ILE A 41 -10.81 -5.81 22.33
CA ILE A 41 -11.26 -6.83 21.38
C ILE A 41 -10.75 -6.47 19.98
N ALA A 42 -11.06 -5.28 19.48
CA ALA A 42 -10.72 -4.91 18.12
C ALA A 42 -9.20 -4.78 17.93
N PHE A 43 -8.49 -4.16 18.88
CA PHE A 43 -7.05 -3.96 18.81
C PHE A 43 -6.27 -5.28 18.86
N ASN A 44 -6.58 -6.16 19.80
CA ASN A 44 -5.86 -7.44 19.93
C ASN A 44 -6.19 -8.39 18.76
N SER A 45 -7.42 -8.37 18.23
CA SER A 45 -7.76 -9.10 17.01
C SER A 45 -6.97 -8.60 15.80
N TRP A 46 -6.89 -7.28 15.61
CA TRP A 46 -6.09 -6.68 14.55
C TRP A 46 -4.59 -7.00 14.72
N ALA A 47 -4.06 -6.90 15.94
CA ALA A 47 -2.65 -7.21 16.22
C ALA A 47 -2.30 -8.66 15.88
N THR A 48 -3.22 -9.60 16.19
CA THR A 48 -3.07 -11.01 15.82
C THR A 48 -3.08 -11.19 14.30
N LEU A 49 -3.99 -10.51 13.60
CA LEU A 49 -4.07 -10.54 12.15
C LEU A 49 -2.79 -9.97 11.51
N LEU A 50 -2.32 -8.83 12.00
CA LEU A 50 -1.06 -8.21 11.57
C LEU A 50 0.13 -9.14 11.79
N GLY A 51 0.23 -9.76 12.97
CA GLY A 51 1.31 -10.71 13.28
C GLY A 51 1.32 -11.92 12.35
N SER A 52 0.15 -12.47 12.01
CA SER A 52 0.03 -13.59 11.08
C SER A 52 0.33 -13.18 9.63
N LEU A 53 -0.31 -12.11 9.13
CA LEU A 53 -0.11 -11.64 7.77
C LEU A 53 1.27 -10.98 7.55
N SER A 54 2.00 -10.62 8.61
CA SER A 54 3.37 -10.14 8.48
C SER A 54 4.36 -11.20 7.96
N LYS A 55 3.92 -12.46 7.91
CA LYS A 55 4.71 -13.60 7.44
C LYS A 55 4.34 -14.00 6.01
N VAL A 56 3.26 -13.45 5.46
CA VAL A 56 2.84 -13.70 4.08
C VAL A 56 3.56 -12.74 3.15
N LEU A 57 4.04 -13.21 2.01
CA LEU A 57 4.77 -12.41 1.02
C LEU A 57 6.00 -11.67 1.60
N ASP A 58 6.87 -11.18 0.72
CA ASP A 58 7.98 -10.34 1.13
C ASP A 58 7.48 -8.95 1.58
N VAL A 59 8.30 -8.25 2.37
CA VAL A 59 7.97 -6.93 2.92
C VAL A 59 7.67 -5.90 1.81
N LYS A 60 8.44 -5.90 0.71
CA LYS A 60 8.25 -4.93 -0.37
C LYS A 60 6.88 -5.11 -1.03
N THR A 61 6.43 -6.35 -1.23
CA THR A 61 5.11 -6.62 -1.81
C THR A 61 3.99 -6.19 -0.86
N ARG A 62 4.09 -6.51 0.44
CA ARG A 62 3.09 -6.11 1.43
C ARG A 62 2.95 -4.60 1.57
N ASP A 63 4.07 -3.88 1.70
CA ASP A 63 4.03 -2.42 1.81
C ASP A 63 3.54 -1.77 0.51
N SER A 64 3.84 -2.34 -0.66
CA SER A 64 3.31 -1.84 -1.94
C SER A 64 1.79 -2.00 -2.03
N ILE A 65 1.24 -3.12 -1.53
CA ILE A 65 -0.21 -3.32 -1.39
C ILE A 65 -0.80 -2.30 -0.41
N GLY A 66 -0.17 -2.12 0.76
CA GLY A 66 -0.60 -1.15 1.76
C GLY A 66 -0.65 0.28 1.23
N LEU A 67 0.35 0.70 0.45
CA LEU A 67 0.40 1.99 -0.25
C LEU A 67 -0.75 2.13 -1.26
N ALA A 68 -0.94 1.16 -2.15
CA ALA A 68 -2.00 1.21 -3.17
C ALA A 68 -3.40 1.26 -2.55
N VAL A 69 -3.67 0.43 -1.54
CA VAL A 69 -4.96 0.40 -0.83
C VAL A 69 -5.21 1.70 -0.08
N SER A 70 -4.19 2.23 0.60
CA SER A 70 -4.29 3.50 1.32
C SER A 70 -4.50 4.69 0.40
N GLU A 71 -3.93 4.67 -0.81
CA GLU A 71 -4.15 5.69 -1.83
C GLU A 71 -5.61 5.67 -2.30
N VAL A 72 -6.16 4.48 -2.64
CA VAL A 72 -7.56 4.34 -3.07
C VAL A 72 -8.54 4.78 -1.99
N ASN A 73 -8.25 4.47 -0.72
CA ASN A 73 -9.08 4.87 0.41
C ASN A 73 -8.84 6.33 0.87
N GLY A 74 -7.85 7.03 0.32
CA GLY A 74 -7.48 8.38 0.75
C GLY A 74 -7.06 8.48 2.23
N CYS A 75 -6.32 7.49 2.75
CA CYS A 75 -5.83 7.52 4.13
C CYS A 75 -4.41 8.11 4.24
N ASP A 76 -4.31 9.42 4.51
CA ASP A 76 -3.04 10.13 4.66
C ASP A 76 -2.16 9.60 5.80
N TYR A 77 -2.77 9.24 6.94
CA TYR A 77 -2.04 8.64 8.06
C TYR A 77 -1.37 7.33 7.63
N CYS A 78 -2.12 6.48 6.95
CA CYS A 78 -1.67 5.17 6.48
C CYS A 78 -0.61 5.29 5.39
N LEU A 79 -0.77 6.26 4.47
CA LEU A 79 0.26 6.58 3.47
C LEU A 79 1.57 7.00 4.13
N THR A 80 1.51 7.77 5.23
CA THR A 80 2.70 8.17 5.99
C THR A 80 3.39 6.96 6.62
N VAL A 81 2.63 6.10 7.30
CA VAL A 81 3.14 4.87 7.92
C VAL A 81 3.76 3.94 6.87
N HIS A 82 3.02 3.62 5.81
CA HIS A 82 3.48 2.67 4.79
C HIS A 82 4.66 3.18 3.97
N SER A 83 4.75 4.49 3.73
CA SER A 83 5.91 5.07 3.06
C SER A 83 7.15 5.01 3.96
N PHE A 84 7.00 5.27 5.27
CA PHE A 84 8.08 5.12 6.24
C PHE A 84 8.55 3.67 6.34
N THR A 85 7.64 2.69 6.41
CA THR A 85 8.01 1.27 6.45
C THR A 85 8.66 0.82 5.14
N ALA A 86 8.11 1.22 4.00
CA ALA A 86 8.67 0.93 2.68
C ALA A 86 10.12 1.44 2.54
N GLU A 87 10.39 2.68 2.97
CA GLU A 87 11.73 3.25 2.93
C GLU A 87 12.67 2.56 3.91
N ARG A 88 12.25 2.43 5.18
CA ARG A 88 13.16 2.06 6.27
C ARG A 88 13.35 0.55 6.40
N MET A 89 12.29 -0.23 6.19
CA MET A 89 12.29 -1.68 6.33
C MET A 89 12.46 -2.36 4.97
N ALA A 90 11.68 -1.94 3.97
CA ALA A 90 11.70 -2.56 2.64
C ALA A 90 12.83 -2.03 1.74
N LYS A 91 13.50 -0.94 2.14
CA LYS A 91 14.57 -0.27 1.36
C LYS A 91 14.11 0.13 -0.04
N MET A 92 12.85 0.54 -0.17
CA MET A 92 12.30 1.07 -1.42
C MET A 92 12.76 2.52 -1.63
N SER A 93 13.07 2.88 -2.87
CA SER A 93 13.35 4.28 -3.23
C SER A 93 12.07 5.12 -3.19
N ALA A 94 12.21 6.44 -3.16
CA ALA A 94 11.07 7.35 -3.25
C ALA A 94 10.23 7.11 -4.53
N ASP A 95 10.89 6.83 -5.67
CA ASP A 95 10.21 6.52 -6.92
C ASP A 95 9.45 5.18 -6.85
N GLU A 96 10.01 4.15 -6.20
CA GLU A 96 9.29 2.89 -5.97
C GLU A 96 8.05 3.09 -5.07
N ILE A 97 8.14 3.96 -4.06
CA ILE A 97 7.01 4.28 -3.17
C ILE A 97 5.91 5.01 -3.94
N ILE A 98 6.26 6.02 -4.74
CA ILE A 98 5.30 6.74 -5.60
C ILE A 98 4.64 5.77 -6.58
N LEU A 99 5.44 4.91 -7.24
CA LEU A 99 4.95 3.93 -8.19
C LEU A 99 3.97 2.94 -7.53
N ALA A 100 4.29 2.47 -6.31
CA ALA A 100 3.42 1.59 -5.53
C ALA A 100 2.08 2.25 -5.17
N ARG A 101 2.08 3.53 -4.80
CA ARG A 101 0.84 4.31 -4.54
C ARG A 101 -0.05 4.39 -5.78
N LEU A 102 0.56 4.51 -6.96
CA LEU A 102 -0.15 4.44 -8.24
C LEU A 102 -0.64 3.04 -8.61
N GLY A 103 -0.35 2.02 -7.80
CA GLY A 103 -0.74 0.63 -8.03
C GLY A 103 0.24 -0.15 -8.89
N HIS A 104 1.47 0.32 -9.07
CA HIS A 104 2.46 -0.29 -9.96
C HIS A 104 3.73 -0.72 -9.21
N ALA A 105 4.49 -1.62 -9.82
CA ALA A 105 5.85 -1.94 -9.41
C ALA A 105 6.72 -2.26 -10.63
N THR A 106 8.04 -2.11 -10.49
CA THR A 106 9.04 -2.49 -11.52
C THR A 106 9.29 -4.00 -11.56
N ASP A 107 9.16 -4.68 -10.42
CA ASP A 107 9.21 -6.14 -10.35
C ASP A 107 7.88 -6.72 -10.88
N PRO A 108 7.89 -7.57 -11.93
CA PRO A 108 6.66 -8.05 -12.56
C PRO A 108 5.76 -8.86 -11.62
N LYS A 109 6.35 -9.64 -10.70
CA LYS A 109 5.59 -10.44 -9.75
C LYS A 109 4.86 -9.54 -8.76
N ARG A 110 5.58 -8.64 -8.07
CA ARG A 110 5.00 -7.63 -7.19
C ARG A 110 3.97 -6.75 -7.93
N HIS A 111 4.23 -6.39 -9.18
CA HIS A 111 3.31 -5.60 -9.99
C HIS A 111 1.95 -6.27 -10.11
N ALA A 112 1.91 -7.57 -10.41
CA ALA A 112 0.66 -8.33 -10.52
C ALA A 112 -0.11 -8.35 -9.19
N ALA A 113 0.57 -8.54 -8.06
CA ALA A 113 -0.07 -8.50 -6.74
C ALA A 113 -0.64 -7.12 -6.40
N VAL A 114 0.11 -6.04 -6.65
CA VAL A 114 -0.35 -4.68 -6.37
C VAL A 114 -1.52 -4.28 -7.27
N GLN A 115 -1.49 -4.63 -8.56
CA GLN A 115 -2.59 -4.40 -9.49
C GLN A 115 -3.85 -5.16 -9.07
N PHE A 116 -3.71 -6.42 -8.66
CA PHE A 116 -4.83 -7.20 -8.16
C PHE A 116 -5.41 -6.62 -6.86
N ALA A 117 -4.55 -6.27 -5.90
CA ALA A 117 -4.97 -5.63 -4.67
C ALA A 117 -5.73 -4.31 -4.93
N ARG A 118 -5.24 -3.50 -5.87
CA ARG A 118 -5.89 -2.27 -6.32
C ARG A 118 -7.28 -2.55 -6.89
N LYS A 119 -7.42 -3.53 -7.79
CA LYS A 119 -8.72 -3.93 -8.34
C LYS A 119 -9.68 -4.45 -7.27
N VAL A 120 -9.19 -5.21 -6.30
CA VAL A 120 -9.99 -5.70 -5.17
C VAL A 120 -10.56 -4.53 -4.38
N ILE A 121 -9.75 -3.52 -4.03
CA ILE A 121 -10.26 -2.38 -3.24
C ILE A 121 -11.20 -1.47 -4.06
N GLU A 122 -10.86 -1.16 -5.32
CA GLU A 122 -11.68 -0.29 -6.19
C GLU A 122 -13.05 -0.92 -6.49
N ASN A 123 -13.07 -2.25 -6.73
CA ASN A 123 -14.28 -2.96 -7.12
C ASN A 123 -14.97 -3.70 -5.96
N ARG A 124 -14.57 -3.44 -4.71
CA ARG A 124 -15.14 -4.05 -3.50
C ARG A 124 -15.14 -5.60 -3.57
N GLY A 125 -14.04 -6.16 -4.04
CA GLY A 125 -13.83 -7.60 -4.19
C GLY A 125 -14.45 -8.23 -5.44
N LYS A 126 -15.17 -7.47 -6.27
CA LYS A 126 -15.76 -7.96 -7.52
C LYS A 126 -14.73 -7.91 -8.65
N VAL A 127 -13.86 -8.91 -8.68
CA VAL A 127 -12.83 -9.09 -9.73
C VAL A 127 -13.31 -10.06 -10.80
N SER A 128 -12.71 -9.98 -11.99
CA SER A 128 -12.97 -10.91 -13.10
C SER A 128 -12.06 -12.14 -13.05
N ASP A 129 -12.42 -13.19 -13.80
CA ASP A 129 -11.56 -14.37 -13.96
C ASP A 129 -10.21 -14.02 -14.60
N ALA A 130 -10.19 -13.02 -15.49
CA ALA A 130 -8.96 -12.51 -16.09
C ALA A 130 -8.03 -11.87 -15.05
N ASP A 131 -8.59 -11.19 -14.04
CA ASP A 131 -7.80 -10.61 -12.96
C ASP A 131 -7.15 -11.70 -12.09
N LEU A 132 -7.89 -12.77 -11.79
CA LEU A 132 -7.36 -13.92 -11.07
C LEU A 132 -6.28 -14.64 -11.88
N GLN A 133 -6.51 -14.82 -13.18
CA GLN A 133 -5.54 -15.47 -14.07
C GLN A 133 -4.24 -14.68 -14.16
N ALA A 134 -4.30 -13.35 -14.29
CA ALA A 134 -3.10 -12.50 -14.36
C ALA A 134 -2.19 -12.64 -13.13
N VAL A 135 -2.77 -12.81 -11.94
CA VAL A 135 -2.01 -13.02 -10.70
C VAL A 135 -1.38 -14.41 -10.66
N ARG A 136 -2.12 -15.44 -11.11
CA ARG A 136 -1.61 -16.82 -11.21
C ARG A 136 -0.47 -16.94 -12.20
N ASP A 137 -0.59 -16.28 -13.36
CA ASP A 137 0.44 -16.26 -14.40
C ASP A 137 1.74 -15.60 -13.92
N ALA A 138 1.65 -14.67 -12.96
CA ALA A 138 2.81 -14.08 -12.28
C ALA A 138 3.45 -15.02 -11.23
N GLY A 139 2.94 -16.24 -11.06
CA GLY A 139 3.48 -17.27 -10.17
C GLY A 139 3.02 -17.15 -8.72
N TYR A 140 1.83 -16.56 -8.49
CA TYR A 140 1.14 -16.65 -7.20
C TYR A 140 0.25 -17.89 -7.14
N THR A 141 0.14 -18.46 -5.94
CA THR A 141 -0.71 -19.62 -5.68
C THR A 141 -2.09 -19.15 -5.22
N GLU A 142 -3.06 -20.06 -5.15
CA GLU A 142 -4.38 -19.72 -4.55
C GLU A 142 -4.26 -19.20 -3.11
N ALA A 143 -3.32 -19.75 -2.33
CA ALA A 143 -3.05 -19.26 -0.99
C ALA A 143 -2.60 -17.79 -1.02
N HIS A 144 -1.67 -17.44 -1.91
CA HIS A 144 -1.24 -16.05 -2.07
C HIS A 144 -2.38 -15.13 -2.50
N VAL A 145 -3.30 -15.58 -3.37
CA VAL A 145 -4.48 -14.78 -3.77
C VAL A 145 -5.36 -14.48 -2.56
N ILE A 146 -5.65 -15.47 -1.73
CA ILE A 146 -6.43 -15.32 -0.49
C ILE A 146 -5.71 -14.37 0.49
N GLU A 147 -4.40 -14.52 0.63
CA GLU A 147 -3.57 -13.66 1.48
C GLU A 147 -3.54 -12.21 1.01
N ILE A 148 -3.49 -11.95 -0.31
CA ILE A 148 -3.60 -10.59 -0.86
C ILE A 148 -4.96 -9.97 -0.51
N VAL A 149 -6.07 -10.73 -0.63
CA VAL A 149 -7.39 -10.25 -0.21
C VAL A 149 -7.42 -9.94 1.28
N ALA A 150 -6.82 -10.80 2.11
CA ALA A 150 -6.72 -10.58 3.56
C ALA A 150 -5.90 -9.33 3.90
N LEU A 151 -4.79 -9.07 3.19
CA LEU A 151 -4.01 -7.84 3.30
C LEU A 151 -4.83 -6.61 2.93
N VAL A 152 -5.58 -6.65 1.81
CA VAL A 152 -6.47 -5.55 1.40
C VAL A 152 -7.50 -5.27 2.48
N ALA A 153 -8.13 -6.29 3.05
CA ALA A 153 -9.10 -6.12 4.13
C ALA A 153 -8.46 -5.55 5.42
N MET A 154 -7.30 -6.05 5.82
CA MET A 154 -6.57 -5.57 6.99
C MET A 154 -6.15 -4.11 6.84
N TYR A 155 -5.61 -3.72 5.69
CA TYR A 155 -5.25 -2.32 5.42
C TYR A 155 -6.48 -1.43 5.28
N SER A 156 -7.58 -1.92 4.71
CA SER A 156 -8.84 -1.16 4.67
C SER A 156 -9.39 -0.90 6.07
N LEU A 157 -9.29 -1.87 6.99
CA LEU A 157 -9.67 -1.66 8.39
C LEU A 157 -8.89 -0.50 9.02
N THR A 158 -7.56 -0.48 8.87
CA THR A 158 -6.75 0.60 9.43
C THR A 158 -6.96 1.93 8.70
N ASN A 159 -7.21 1.91 7.38
CA ASN A 159 -7.57 3.10 6.61
C ASN A 159 -8.86 3.72 7.11
N PHE A 160 -9.93 2.93 7.21
CA PHE A 160 -11.22 3.41 7.71
C PHE A 160 -11.11 3.87 9.15
N PHE A 161 -10.40 3.13 10.00
CA PHE A 161 -10.13 3.55 11.36
C PHE A 161 -9.46 4.93 11.42
N ASN A 162 -8.34 5.12 10.72
CA ASN A 162 -7.62 6.39 10.74
C ASN A 162 -8.43 7.54 10.15
N ASN A 163 -9.21 7.31 9.10
CA ASN A 163 -10.11 8.32 8.53
C ASN A 163 -11.27 8.67 9.48
N VAL A 164 -11.85 7.65 10.13
CA VAL A 164 -12.92 7.82 11.14
C VAL A 164 -12.41 8.54 12.37
N PHE A 165 -11.13 8.42 12.74
CA PHE A 165 -10.57 9.09 13.90
C PHE A 165 -9.78 10.38 13.57
N ASP A 166 -9.48 10.68 12.30
CA ASP A 166 -8.74 11.88 11.86
C ASP A 166 -7.49 12.10 12.73
N LEU A 167 -6.64 11.07 12.77
CA LEU A 167 -5.49 11.04 13.66
C LEU A 167 -4.37 11.91 13.13
N GLU A 168 -3.74 12.67 14.04
CA GLU A 168 -2.54 13.42 13.72
C GLU A 168 -1.40 12.47 13.36
N LYS A 169 -0.70 12.80 12.27
CA LYS A 169 0.46 12.05 11.79
C LYS A 169 1.65 12.25 12.73
N ASP A 170 2.20 11.16 13.21
CA ASP A 170 3.29 11.08 14.19
C ASP A 170 4.50 10.30 13.66
N PHE A 171 4.44 9.85 12.41
CA PHE A 171 5.58 9.39 11.63
C PHE A 171 6.17 10.54 10.82
N PRO A 172 7.47 10.46 10.44
CA PRO A 172 8.08 11.44 9.55
C PRO A 172 7.25 11.67 8.29
N ALA A 173 7.11 12.93 7.89
CA ALA A 173 6.36 13.30 6.72
C ALA A 173 6.92 12.64 5.46
N VAL A 174 6.03 12.21 4.58
CA VAL A 174 6.38 11.55 3.31
C VAL A 174 6.08 12.48 2.16
N ALA A 175 6.86 12.38 1.07
CA ALA A 175 6.56 13.12 -0.13
C ALA A 175 5.15 12.76 -0.63
N PRO A 176 4.34 13.74 -1.11
CA PRO A 176 3.11 13.44 -1.83
C PRO A 176 3.38 12.46 -2.97
N ALA A 177 2.34 11.76 -3.47
CA ALA A 177 2.44 11.07 -4.74
C ALA A 177 2.65 12.15 -5.81
N GLY A 178 3.90 12.51 -6.04
CA GLY A 178 4.26 13.35 -7.16
C GLY A 178 4.02 12.59 -8.45
N SER A 179 4.01 13.32 -9.57
CA SER A 179 4.26 12.71 -10.87
C SER A 179 5.65 12.08 -10.85
N ILE A 180 5.75 10.82 -11.30
CA ILE A 180 7.04 10.20 -11.61
C ILE A 180 7.80 11.18 -12.52
N ARG A 181 8.98 11.66 -12.12
CA ARG A 181 9.87 12.35 -13.05
C ARG A 181 10.30 11.29 -14.05
N THR A 182 9.58 11.17 -15.16
CA THR A 182 10.04 10.40 -16.31
C THR A 182 11.34 11.06 -16.77
N GLN A 183 12.48 10.47 -16.42
CA GLN A 183 13.65 10.71 -17.25
C GLN A 183 13.29 10.17 -18.64
N PRO A 184 13.50 10.93 -19.73
CA PRO A 184 13.27 10.40 -21.06
C PRO A 184 14.19 9.19 -21.21
N VAL A 185 13.60 8.00 -21.30
CA VAL A 185 14.32 6.86 -21.85
C VAL A 185 14.57 7.23 -23.30
N ALA A 186 15.84 7.51 -23.65
CA ALA A 186 16.20 7.76 -25.03
C ALA A 186 15.74 6.55 -25.86
N PRO A 187 14.98 6.75 -26.95
CA PRO A 187 14.52 5.64 -27.76
C PRO A 187 15.73 4.87 -28.25
N THR A 188 15.69 3.55 -28.11
CA THR A 188 16.67 2.69 -28.75
C THR A 188 16.56 2.89 -30.26
N THR A 189 17.69 2.82 -30.95
CA THR A 189 17.86 3.19 -32.37
C THR A 189 16.92 2.46 -33.34
N SER A 190 16.19 1.43 -32.91
CA SER A 190 15.20 0.74 -33.73
C SER A 190 13.84 1.45 -33.83
N GLU A 191 13.47 2.32 -32.89
CA GLU A 191 12.16 3.01 -32.93
C GLU A 191 12.17 4.28 -33.80
N ALA A 192 13.34 4.86 -34.05
CA ALA A 192 13.50 6.06 -34.87
C ALA A 192 13.28 5.81 -36.38
N GLU A 193 13.50 4.58 -36.85
CA GLU A 193 13.32 4.24 -38.27
C GLU A 193 11.85 3.99 -38.65
N SER A 194 11.04 3.54 -37.70
CA SER A 194 9.60 3.31 -37.90
C SER A 194 8.81 4.62 -38.09
N PHE A 195 9.17 5.67 -37.34
CA PHE A 195 8.45 6.96 -37.41
C PHE A 195 8.80 7.84 -38.62
N SER A 196 9.92 7.56 -39.31
CA SER A 196 10.32 8.28 -40.53
C SER A 196 9.51 7.85 -41.75
N GLN A 197 9.13 6.57 -41.84
CA GLN A 197 8.46 6.02 -43.02
C GLN A 197 6.95 6.32 -43.10
N VAL A 198 6.32 6.72 -41.99
CA VAL A 198 4.87 7.01 -41.96
C VAL A 198 4.55 8.43 -42.44
N ARG A 199 5.54 9.34 -42.57
CA ARG A 199 5.31 10.76 -42.90
C ARG A 199 5.45 11.15 -44.38
N THR A 200 5.72 10.23 -45.30
CA THR A 200 5.91 10.57 -46.72
C THR A 200 4.78 10.15 -47.65
N HIS A 201 3.66 9.62 -47.16
CA HIS A 201 2.50 9.25 -47.99
C HIS A 201 1.22 9.89 -47.48
N THR A 202 1.07 11.20 -47.71
CA THR A 202 -0.21 11.91 -47.83
C THR A 202 0.14 13.34 -48.23
N TYR A 203 -0.03 13.67 -49.51
CA TYR A 203 -0.18 15.00 -50.14
C TYR A 203 0.45 14.97 -51.55
N GLU A 204 -0.26 14.39 -52.50
CA GLU A 204 -0.14 14.68 -53.94
C GLU A 204 -1.29 13.99 -54.68
N GLN A 205 -2.47 14.62 -54.69
CA GLN A 205 -3.50 14.50 -55.75
C GLN A 205 -4.40 15.74 -55.69
N GLU A 206 -4.01 16.78 -56.43
CA GLU A 206 -4.89 17.64 -57.25
C GLU A 206 -4.24 17.76 -58.62
#